data_AF-A0A917TVV4-F1
#
_entry.id   AF-A0A917TVV4-F1
#
_cell.length_a   1.000
_cell.length_b   1.000
_cell.length_c   1.000
_cell.angle_alpha   90.00
_cell.angle_beta   90.00
_cell.angle_gamma   90.00
#
_symmetry.space_group_name_H-M   'P 1'
#
loop_
_entity.id
_entity.type
_entity.pdbx_description
1 polymer ?
#
loop_
_entity_poly.entity_id
_entity_poly.type
_entity_poly.pdbx_seq_one_letter_code
_entity_poly.pdbx_strand_id
1 'polypeptide(L)'
;MRAATRRFALRQSDLDDATCLVPEGVAAVLRDRPAITIALDHRVHGVTPTHLEYPVTLRQDDEEWWFDGVAWPDDLRPGVLVTVAWRPARDEVVVRTAVLDEPMRIDGVAYYHDYDPEVVTRECRPGPSNRGQVLAAVRRLGRVYEDGTALFPEADLVRRSGLGRGKRGTFLLRNAVDQLIREGFVTRVTGSLDASGRPSYPAVDGEEPVEMLFYAPLVEPAPLPDEEGEHGSSDRREHWVSGFVRKLPPGSQPSPRQRSLHQQAVDSELLSEPLAPGYTFVKKHHRNG
;
A
#
# COMPACT_ATOMS: atom_id res chain seq x y z
N MET A 1 16.88 -21.65 24.72
CA MET A 1 16.83 -21.23 23.29
C MET A 1 15.96 -19.98 23.22
N ARG A 2 16.43 -18.86 22.68
CA ARG A 2 15.57 -17.67 22.49
C ARG A 2 14.53 -18.02 21.43
N ALA A 3 13.28 -17.60 21.62
CA ALA A 3 12.24 -17.76 20.61
C ALA A 3 12.69 -17.00 19.35
N ALA A 4 12.94 -17.74 18.27
CA ALA A 4 13.23 -17.12 16.98
C ALA A 4 11.90 -16.57 16.45
N THR A 5 11.85 -15.27 16.22
CA THR A 5 10.67 -14.56 15.72
C THR A 5 11.09 -13.61 14.62
N ARG A 6 10.34 -13.58 13.52
CA ARG A 6 10.51 -12.61 12.43
C ARG A 6 9.16 -11.99 12.12
N ARG A 7 9.18 -10.70 11.85
CA ARG A 7 8.02 -9.95 11.35
C ARG A 7 8.38 -9.42 9.97
N PHE A 8 7.48 -9.56 9.00
CA PHE A 8 7.66 -9.06 7.64
C PHE A 8 6.31 -8.79 6.98
N ALA A 9 6.32 -8.02 5.91
CA ALA A 9 5.15 -7.73 5.10
C ALA A 9 5.00 -8.75 3.98
N LEU A 10 3.78 -9.28 3.80
CA LEU A 10 3.46 -10.18 2.72
C LEU A 10 3.57 -9.48 1.37
N ARG A 11 4.21 -10.12 0.42
CA ARG A 11 4.20 -9.74 -1.00
C ARG A 11 3.11 -10.49 -1.74
N GLN A 12 2.76 -10.00 -2.92
CA GLN A 12 1.81 -10.65 -3.82
C GLN A 12 2.30 -12.04 -4.23
N SER A 13 3.62 -12.23 -4.41
CA SER A 13 4.20 -13.56 -4.65
C SER A 13 3.96 -14.51 -3.47
N ASP A 14 4.07 -14.02 -2.23
CA ASP A 14 3.87 -14.86 -1.04
C ASP A 14 2.43 -15.37 -0.98
N LEU A 15 1.47 -14.52 -1.36
CA LEU A 15 0.05 -14.85 -1.45
C LEU A 15 -0.25 -15.78 -2.63
N ASP A 16 0.27 -15.46 -3.82
CA ASP A 16 0.00 -16.22 -5.06
C ASP A 16 0.64 -17.62 -5.02
N ASP A 17 1.87 -17.73 -4.50
CA ASP A 17 2.64 -18.96 -4.46
C ASP A 17 2.42 -19.76 -3.16
N ALA A 18 1.57 -19.27 -2.26
CA ALA A 18 1.29 -19.88 -0.95
C ALA A 18 2.58 -20.13 -0.14
N THR A 19 3.44 -19.12 -0.06
CA THR A 19 4.75 -19.21 0.62
C THR A 19 4.86 -18.28 1.82
N CYS A 20 5.77 -18.58 2.75
CA CYS A 20 6.03 -17.77 3.93
C CYS A 20 7.51 -17.84 4.35
N LEU A 21 8.14 -16.68 4.52
CA LEU A 21 9.53 -16.59 4.91
C LEU A 21 9.77 -17.08 6.35
N VAL A 22 10.74 -17.96 6.52
CA VAL A 22 11.07 -18.61 7.80
C VAL A 22 12.25 -17.89 8.45
N PRO A 23 12.16 -17.52 9.74
CA PRO A 23 13.32 -17.03 10.48
C PRO A 23 14.42 -18.11 10.51
N GLU A 24 15.68 -17.75 10.28
CA GLU A 24 16.81 -18.70 10.26
C GLU A 24 16.86 -19.58 11.52
N GLY A 25 16.63 -18.99 12.70
CA GLY A 25 16.59 -19.73 13.96
C GLY A 25 15.42 -20.72 14.08
N VAL A 26 14.32 -20.51 13.35
CA VAL A 26 13.21 -21.48 13.23
C VAL A 26 13.60 -22.57 12.25
N ALA A 27 14.13 -22.22 11.08
CA ALA A 27 14.57 -23.19 10.08
C ALA A 27 15.62 -24.17 10.63
N ALA A 28 16.58 -23.68 11.42
CA ALA A 28 17.60 -24.50 12.08
C ALA A 28 17.02 -25.59 13.00
N VAL A 29 15.83 -25.38 13.57
CA VAL A 29 15.14 -26.35 14.44
C VAL A 29 14.27 -27.32 13.64
N LEU A 30 13.80 -26.90 12.46
CA LEU A 30 12.81 -27.64 11.68
C LEU A 30 13.40 -28.44 10.52
N ARG A 31 14.60 -28.10 10.03
CA ARG A 31 15.19 -28.67 8.81
C ARG A 31 15.30 -30.20 8.77
N ASP A 32 15.45 -30.82 9.93
CA ASP A 32 15.63 -32.27 10.06
C ASP A 32 14.30 -32.99 10.39
N ARG A 33 13.17 -32.27 10.36
CA ARG A 33 11.86 -32.82 10.72
C ARG A 33 11.14 -33.40 9.51
N PRO A 34 10.48 -34.57 9.66
CA PRO A 34 9.75 -35.21 8.58
C PRO A 34 8.40 -34.53 8.26
N ALA A 35 7.86 -33.78 9.22
CA ALA A 35 6.61 -33.04 9.09
C ALA A 35 6.68 -31.76 9.91
N ILE A 36 6.11 -30.69 9.37
CA ILE A 36 6.02 -29.37 10.01
C ILE A 36 4.57 -28.94 9.90
N THR A 37 3.98 -28.54 11.03
CA THR A 37 2.64 -27.96 11.09
C THR A 37 2.78 -26.48 11.43
N ILE A 38 2.07 -25.65 10.68
CA ILE A 38 1.85 -24.25 11.02
C ILE A 38 0.46 -24.10 11.62
N ALA A 39 0.39 -23.32 12.71
CA ALA A 39 -0.83 -22.68 13.13
C ALA A 39 -0.86 -21.22 12.65
N LEU A 40 -1.89 -20.87 11.91
CA LEU A 40 -2.18 -19.51 11.49
C LEU A 40 -3.27 -18.90 12.39
N ASP A 41 -2.86 -17.95 13.22
CA ASP A 41 -3.74 -17.12 14.04
C ASP A 41 -4.13 -15.85 13.26
N HIS A 42 -5.41 -15.70 12.93
CA HIS A 42 -5.89 -14.61 12.08
C HIS A 42 -7.28 -14.13 12.55
N ARG A 43 -7.69 -12.92 12.13
CA ARG A 43 -9.07 -12.44 12.30
C ARG A 43 -9.64 -12.03 10.94
N VAL A 44 -10.59 -12.80 10.42
CA VAL A 44 -11.20 -12.53 9.11
C VAL A 44 -11.84 -11.14 9.14
N HIS A 45 -11.40 -10.29 8.23
CA HIS A 45 -11.77 -8.88 8.14
C HIS A 45 -11.55 -8.10 9.45
N GLY A 46 -10.58 -8.51 10.27
CA GLY A 46 -10.27 -7.91 11.56
C GLY A 46 -11.22 -8.29 12.71
N VAL A 47 -12.30 -9.02 12.42
CA VAL A 47 -13.37 -9.29 13.40
C VAL A 47 -13.33 -10.74 13.88
N THR A 48 -13.60 -11.69 12.97
CA THR A 48 -13.88 -13.08 13.33
C THR A 48 -12.57 -13.86 13.54
N PRO A 49 -12.23 -14.29 14.77
CA PRO A 49 -11.01 -15.04 15.01
C PRO A 49 -11.07 -16.40 14.33
N THR A 50 -10.00 -16.73 13.63
CA THR A 50 -9.79 -18.00 12.94
C THR A 50 -8.43 -18.55 13.33
N HIS A 51 -8.39 -19.85 13.57
CA HIS A 51 -7.18 -20.61 13.83
C HIS A 51 -7.14 -21.77 12.85
N LEU A 52 -6.13 -21.79 11.97
CA LEU A 52 -5.95 -22.84 10.97
C LEU A 52 -4.68 -23.60 11.25
N GLU A 53 -4.77 -24.92 11.38
CA GLU A 53 -3.63 -25.82 11.49
C GLU A 53 -3.52 -26.66 10.22
N TYR A 54 -2.34 -26.66 9.59
CA TYR A 54 -2.11 -27.46 8.40
C TYR A 54 -0.62 -27.79 8.22
N PRO A 55 -0.32 -28.93 7.55
CA PRO A 55 1.05 -29.30 7.24
C PRO A 55 1.64 -28.38 6.16
N VAL A 56 2.95 -28.10 6.27
CA VAL A 56 3.72 -27.34 5.29
C VAL A 56 5.04 -28.05 4.98
N THR A 57 5.65 -27.68 3.85
CA THR A 57 7.00 -28.13 3.52
C THR A 57 7.99 -27.00 3.78
N LEU A 58 9.14 -27.33 4.36
CA LEU A 58 10.25 -26.40 4.48
C LEU A 58 11.16 -26.55 3.25
N ARG A 59 11.38 -25.44 2.55
CA ARG A 59 12.24 -25.35 1.38
C ARG A 59 13.32 -24.30 1.63
N GLN A 60 14.53 -24.56 1.13
CA GLN A 60 15.58 -23.56 1.06
C GLN A 60 15.64 -23.00 -0.36
N ASP A 61 15.70 -21.68 -0.48
CA ASP A 61 15.92 -20.96 -1.73
C ASP A 61 17.07 -19.99 -1.53
N ASP A 62 18.15 -20.17 -2.29
CA ASP A 62 19.44 -19.51 -2.05
C ASP A 62 19.87 -19.59 -0.56
N GLU A 63 19.90 -18.44 0.12
CA GLU A 63 20.28 -18.29 1.53
C GLU A 63 19.07 -18.18 2.48
N GLU A 64 17.84 -18.14 1.95
CA GLU A 64 16.62 -17.98 2.73
C GLU A 64 15.80 -19.29 2.82
N TRP A 65 15.05 -19.42 3.91
CA TRP A 65 14.18 -20.57 4.16
C TRP A 65 12.72 -20.15 4.04
N TRP A 66 11.92 -21.02 3.43
CA TRP A 66 10.53 -20.76 3.10
C TRP A 66 9.65 -21.94 3.53
N PHE A 67 8.47 -21.64 4.03
CA PHE A 67 7.38 -22.60 4.06
C PHE A 67 6.64 -22.54 2.74
N ASP A 68 6.37 -23.68 2.13
CA ASP A 68 5.49 -23.84 0.98
C ASP A 68 4.17 -24.51 1.41
N GLY A 69 3.07 -24.11 0.79
CA GLY A 69 1.72 -24.64 1.06
C GLY A 69 0.97 -23.89 2.16
N VAL A 70 1.29 -22.61 2.38
CA VAL A 70 0.62 -21.77 3.37
C VAL A 70 -0.76 -21.37 2.89
N ALA A 71 -1.81 -21.78 3.62
CA ALA A 71 -3.19 -21.41 3.33
C ALA A 71 -3.48 -20.00 3.87
N TRP A 72 -3.12 -18.98 3.07
CA TRP A 72 -3.40 -17.58 3.40
C TRP A 72 -4.92 -17.27 3.31
N PRO A 73 -5.49 -16.56 4.29
CA PRO A 73 -6.87 -16.07 4.24
C PRO A 73 -7.12 -15.13 3.06
N ASP A 74 -8.29 -15.25 2.44
CA ASP A 74 -8.67 -14.52 1.21
C ASP A 74 -8.78 -13.01 1.38
N ASP A 75 -8.89 -12.52 2.62
CA ASP A 75 -8.96 -11.10 2.95
C ASP A 75 -7.57 -10.45 3.14
N LEU A 76 -6.50 -11.25 3.14
CA LEU A 76 -5.13 -10.72 3.16
C LEU A 76 -4.78 -10.02 1.85
N ARG A 77 -3.96 -8.99 1.97
CA ARG A 77 -3.50 -8.15 0.86
C ARG A 77 -1.98 -7.98 0.95
N PRO A 78 -1.31 -7.68 -0.18
CA PRO A 78 0.09 -7.30 -0.15
C PRO A 78 0.31 -6.15 0.82
N GLY A 79 1.39 -6.22 1.58
CA GLY A 79 1.74 -5.28 2.64
C GLY A 79 1.29 -5.70 4.03
N VAL A 80 0.33 -6.62 4.20
CA VAL A 80 -0.06 -7.08 5.54
C VAL A 80 1.13 -7.67 6.29
N LEU A 81 1.33 -7.22 7.52
CA LEU A 81 2.42 -7.67 8.39
C LEU A 81 2.03 -8.99 9.07
N VAL A 82 2.89 -10.00 8.87
CA VAL A 82 2.80 -11.29 9.55
C VAL A 82 3.97 -11.47 10.51
N THR A 83 3.73 -12.14 11.62
CA THR A 83 4.78 -12.56 12.55
C THR A 83 4.87 -14.07 12.59
N VAL A 84 6.05 -14.62 12.29
CA VAL A 84 6.36 -16.04 12.35
C VAL A 84 7.20 -16.30 13.59
N ALA A 85 6.77 -17.24 14.44
CA ALA A 85 7.48 -17.61 15.66
C ALA A 85 7.44 -19.12 15.89
N TRP A 86 8.55 -19.66 16.39
CA TRP A 86 8.56 -21.02 16.94
C TRP A 86 8.14 -21.03 18.41
N ARG A 87 7.24 -21.93 18.79
CA ARG A 87 6.81 -22.16 20.17
C ARG A 87 7.34 -23.52 20.65
N PRO A 88 8.54 -23.59 21.27
CA PRO A 88 9.13 -24.87 21.69
C PRO A 88 8.26 -25.70 22.62
N ALA A 89 7.47 -25.06 23.48
CA ALA A 89 6.62 -25.75 24.46
C ALA A 89 5.43 -26.49 23.83
N ARG A 90 5.00 -26.09 22.64
CA ARG A 90 3.90 -26.73 21.89
C ARG A 90 4.37 -27.47 20.64
N ASP A 91 5.68 -27.42 20.38
CA ASP A 91 6.29 -28.00 19.20
C ASP A 91 5.66 -27.51 17.89
N GLU A 92 5.34 -26.22 17.83
CA GLU A 92 4.48 -25.61 16.81
C GLU A 92 5.09 -24.31 16.26
N VAL A 93 4.98 -24.11 14.94
CA VAL A 93 5.23 -22.82 14.30
C VAL A 93 3.93 -22.03 14.28
N VAL A 94 3.96 -20.81 14.79
CA VAL A 94 2.80 -19.92 14.76
C VAL A 94 3.07 -18.75 13.82
N VAL A 95 2.18 -18.58 12.87
CA VAL A 95 2.07 -17.40 12.01
C VAL A 95 0.88 -16.59 12.52
N ARG A 96 1.04 -15.29 12.69
CA ARG A 96 -0.04 -14.43 13.18
C ARG A 96 -0.14 -13.11 12.42
N THR A 97 -1.36 -12.65 12.19
CA THR A 97 -1.63 -11.26 11.77
C THR A 97 -1.98 -10.40 12.99
N ALA A 98 -1.73 -9.09 12.89
CA ALA A 98 -2.21 -8.11 13.87
C ALA A 98 -3.34 -7.30 13.24
N VAL A 99 -4.45 -7.11 13.94
CA VAL A 99 -5.56 -6.28 13.46
C VAL A 99 -5.24 -4.80 13.64
N LEU A 100 -5.78 -3.96 12.76
CA LEU A 100 -5.81 -2.52 12.98
C LEU A 100 -6.90 -2.19 14.01
N ASP A 101 -6.65 -1.18 14.85
CA ASP A 101 -7.68 -0.64 15.74
C ASP A 101 -8.84 -0.03 14.93
N GLU A 102 -8.50 0.62 13.81
CA GLU A 102 -9.44 1.20 12.86
C GLU A 102 -9.11 0.69 11.44
N PRO A 103 -9.99 -0.12 10.82
CA PRO A 103 -9.84 -0.52 9.43
C PRO A 103 -9.80 0.69 8.49
N MET A 104 -9.00 0.59 7.44
CA MET A 104 -8.81 1.70 6.50
C MET A 104 -8.80 1.25 5.05
N ARG A 105 -9.21 2.14 4.14
CA ARG A 105 -9.10 1.99 2.70
C ARG A 105 -7.95 2.84 2.19
N ILE A 106 -7.02 2.20 1.48
CA ILE A 106 -5.92 2.86 0.80
C ILE A 106 -6.20 2.80 -0.69
N ASP A 107 -6.42 3.97 -1.30
CA ASP A 107 -6.86 4.13 -2.69
C ASP A 107 -8.11 3.32 -3.06
N GLY A 108 -8.97 3.07 -2.09
CA GLY A 108 -10.19 2.28 -2.26
C GLY A 108 -10.04 0.79 -1.94
N VAL A 109 -8.85 0.30 -1.60
CA VAL A 109 -8.62 -1.09 -1.15
C VAL A 109 -8.65 -1.16 0.37
N ALA A 110 -9.53 -1.99 0.95
CA ALA A 110 -9.64 -2.14 2.40
C ALA A 110 -8.49 -2.97 3.00
N TYR A 111 -8.01 -2.52 4.16
CA TYR A 111 -7.03 -3.16 5.04
C TYR A 111 -7.61 -3.23 6.45
N TYR A 112 -7.64 -4.43 7.00
CA TYR A 112 -8.14 -4.74 8.36
C TYR A 112 -7.00 -5.11 9.32
N HIS A 113 -5.80 -5.27 8.79
CA HIS A 113 -4.63 -5.77 9.49
C HIS A 113 -3.48 -4.78 9.34
N ASP A 114 -2.62 -4.76 10.35
CA ASP A 114 -1.40 -3.97 10.38
C ASP A 114 -0.57 -4.26 9.11
N TYR A 115 0.01 -3.23 8.52
CA TYR A 115 0.58 -3.32 7.18
C TYR A 115 1.81 -2.41 7.03
N ASP A 116 2.63 -2.71 6.03
CA ASP A 116 3.78 -1.91 5.62
C ASP A 116 3.36 -0.98 4.47
N PRO A 117 3.34 0.35 4.68
CA PRO A 117 2.93 1.32 3.65
C PRO A 117 3.82 1.31 2.41
N GLU A 118 5.11 0.95 2.53
CA GLU A 118 6.02 0.89 1.39
C GLU A 118 5.66 -0.28 0.47
N VAL A 119 5.39 -1.46 1.06
CA VAL A 119 4.97 -2.64 0.30
C VAL A 119 3.60 -2.42 -0.32
N VAL A 120 2.63 -1.89 0.45
CA VAL A 120 1.30 -1.53 -0.09
C VAL A 120 1.45 -0.62 -1.30
N THR A 121 2.31 0.40 -1.21
CA THR A 121 2.52 1.34 -2.31
C THR A 121 3.12 0.66 -3.53
N ARG A 122 4.21 -0.11 -3.36
CA ARG A 122 4.91 -0.76 -4.48
C ARG A 122 4.05 -1.84 -5.16
N GLU A 123 3.29 -2.58 -4.38
CA GLU A 123 2.59 -3.76 -4.87
C GLU A 123 1.16 -3.50 -5.32
N CYS A 124 0.59 -2.36 -4.93
CA CYS A 124 -0.70 -1.92 -5.46
C CYS A 124 -0.68 -1.95 -6.99
N ARG A 125 -1.65 -2.67 -7.57
CA ARG A 125 -1.84 -2.80 -9.02
C ARG A 125 -2.95 -1.86 -9.45
N PRO A 126 -2.66 -0.62 -9.82
CA PRO A 126 -3.67 0.21 -10.46
C PRO A 126 -4.08 -0.44 -11.79
N GLY A 127 -5.36 -0.31 -12.16
CA GLY A 127 -5.92 -0.95 -13.36
C GLY A 127 -5.18 -0.61 -14.67
N PRO A 128 -5.47 -1.28 -15.79
CA PRO A 128 -4.67 -1.22 -17.02
C PRO A 128 -4.78 0.10 -17.81
N SER A 129 -5.55 1.07 -17.32
CA SER A 129 -5.78 2.37 -17.97
C SER A 129 -4.49 3.19 -18.08
N ASN A 130 -4.47 4.20 -18.96
CA ASN A 130 -3.28 5.06 -19.12
C ASN A 130 -2.88 5.74 -17.80
N ARG A 131 -3.87 6.22 -17.02
CA ARG A 131 -3.63 6.76 -15.67
C ARG A 131 -3.07 5.70 -14.72
N GLY A 132 -3.56 4.46 -14.81
CA GLY A 132 -3.08 3.36 -13.99
C GLY A 132 -1.64 2.98 -14.30
N GLN A 133 -1.23 2.96 -15.58
CA GLN A 133 0.16 2.72 -15.97
C GLN A 133 1.11 3.82 -15.45
N VAL A 134 0.70 5.09 -15.50
CA VAL A 134 1.47 6.20 -14.91
C VAL A 134 1.57 6.04 -13.39
N LEU A 135 0.46 5.76 -12.72
CA LEU A 135 0.43 5.58 -11.26
C LEU A 135 1.27 4.37 -10.81
N ALA A 136 1.24 3.27 -11.57
CA ALA A 136 2.08 2.09 -11.35
C ALA A 136 3.57 2.45 -11.45
N ALA A 137 3.95 3.23 -12.47
CA ALA A 137 5.33 3.66 -12.63
C ALA A 137 5.80 4.53 -11.44
N VAL A 138 4.99 5.51 -11.04
CA VAL A 138 5.30 6.39 -9.90
C VAL A 138 5.48 5.58 -8.61
N ARG A 139 4.57 4.64 -8.33
CA ARG A 139 4.59 3.84 -7.09
C ARG A 139 5.68 2.77 -7.06
N ARG A 140 5.90 2.08 -8.18
CA ARG A 140 6.87 0.96 -8.26
C ARG A 140 8.29 1.43 -8.42
N LEU A 141 8.50 2.49 -9.19
CA LEU A 141 9.84 2.92 -9.62
C LEU A 141 10.28 4.21 -8.93
N GLY A 142 9.36 4.92 -8.27
CA GLY A 142 9.69 6.09 -7.46
C GLY A 142 10.43 5.73 -6.18
N ARG A 143 10.96 6.77 -5.55
CA ARG A 143 11.42 6.70 -4.17
C ARG A 143 10.20 6.72 -3.27
N VAL A 144 9.90 5.58 -2.68
CA VAL A 144 8.84 5.42 -1.67
C VAL A 144 9.41 5.78 -0.30
N TYR A 145 8.62 6.46 0.53
CA TYR A 145 8.93 6.79 1.92
C TYR A 145 8.13 5.89 2.87
N GLU A 146 8.54 5.86 4.13
CA GLU A 146 7.96 5.01 5.19
C GLU A 146 6.44 5.18 5.39
N ASP A 147 5.89 6.35 5.02
CA ASP A 147 4.46 6.64 5.09
C ASP A 147 3.66 6.23 3.84
N GLY A 148 4.30 5.54 2.89
CA GLY A 148 3.71 5.12 1.62
C GLY A 148 3.60 6.23 0.58
N THR A 149 4.11 7.44 0.84
CA THR A 149 4.24 8.45 -0.21
C THR A 149 5.34 8.08 -1.18
N ALA A 150 5.27 8.55 -2.44
CA ALA A 150 6.30 8.27 -3.43
C ALA A 150 6.66 9.50 -4.27
N LEU A 151 7.94 9.64 -4.59
CA LEU A 151 8.48 10.72 -5.41
C LEU A 151 9.08 10.15 -6.71
N PHE A 152 8.68 10.71 -7.84
CA PHE A 152 9.11 10.25 -9.16
C PHE A 152 9.39 11.43 -10.11
N PRO A 153 10.54 11.49 -10.80
CA PRO A 153 10.84 12.54 -11.79
C PRO A 153 9.90 12.49 -12.98
N GLU A 154 9.18 13.58 -13.29
CA GLU A 154 8.16 13.57 -14.34
C GLU A 154 8.77 13.28 -15.73
N ALA A 155 9.99 13.76 -15.98
CA ALA A 155 10.74 13.53 -17.22
C ALA A 155 10.99 12.04 -17.51
N ASP A 156 11.00 11.18 -16.48
CA ASP A 156 11.26 9.75 -16.62
C ASP A 156 10.03 8.94 -17.04
N LEU A 157 8.83 9.52 -16.99
CA LEU A 157 7.59 8.79 -17.26
C LEU A 157 7.57 8.15 -18.64
N VAL A 158 8.01 8.88 -19.67
CA VAL A 158 8.02 8.39 -21.07
C VAL A 158 8.82 7.09 -21.21
N ARG A 159 9.90 6.95 -20.43
CA ARG A 159 10.76 5.75 -20.47
C ARG A 159 10.21 4.61 -19.61
N ARG A 160 9.53 4.95 -18.50
CA ARG A 160 9.24 4.01 -17.41
C ARG A 160 7.79 3.54 -17.35
N SER A 161 6.83 4.30 -17.89
CA SER A 161 5.40 3.97 -17.80
C SER A 161 4.87 3.16 -18.98
N GLY A 162 5.69 2.90 -20.01
CA GLY A 162 5.24 2.25 -21.25
C GLY A 162 4.37 3.15 -22.16
N LEU A 163 4.12 4.40 -21.77
CA LEU A 163 3.38 5.42 -22.52
C LEU A 163 4.33 6.54 -23.01
N GLY A 164 3.83 7.47 -23.82
CA GLY A 164 4.60 8.66 -24.22
C GLY A 164 5.32 8.57 -25.57
N ARG A 165 5.32 7.42 -26.25
CA ARG A 165 5.96 7.27 -27.58
C ARG A 165 5.13 7.91 -28.70
N GLY A 166 5.76 8.80 -29.46
CA GLY A 166 5.14 9.53 -30.57
C GLY A 166 4.06 10.52 -30.12
N LYS A 167 3.56 11.35 -31.04
CA LYS A 167 2.63 12.46 -30.73
C LYS A 167 1.39 12.00 -29.94
N ARG A 168 0.80 10.87 -30.34
CA ARG A 168 -0.37 10.28 -29.66
C ARG A 168 0.00 9.80 -28.25
N GLY A 169 1.12 9.11 -28.08
CA GLY A 169 1.58 8.63 -26.79
C GLY A 169 1.87 9.77 -25.82
N THR A 170 2.52 10.85 -26.28
CA THR A 170 2.78 12.05 -25.48
C THR A 170 1.48 12.72 -25.02
N PHE A 171 0.48 12.82 -25.91
CA PHE A 171 -0.84 13.35 -25.55
C PHE A 171 -1.54 12.49 -24.48
N LEU A 172 -1.54 11.16 -24.64
CA LEU A 172 -2.14 10.25 -23.66
C LEU A 172 -1.43 10.29 -22.31
N LEU A 173 -0.10 10.37 -22.31
CA LEU A 173 0.69 10.50 -21.08
C LEU A 173 0.33 11.79 -20.33
N ARG A 174 0.34 12.93 -21.02
CA ARG A 174 -0.01 14.22 -20.44
C ARG A 174 -1.44 14.19 -19.87
N ASN A 175 -2.39 13.68 -20.64
CA ASN A 175 -3.78 13.56 -20.20
C ASN A 175 -3.92 12.67 -18.95
N ALA A 176 -3.18 11.56 -18.88
CA ALA A 176 -3.16 10.67 -17.73
C ALA A 176 -2.57 11.34 -16.48
N VAL A 177 -1.46 12.08 -16.60
CA VAL A 177 -0.88 12.84 -15.48
C VAL A 177 -1.86 13.92 -15.01
N ASP A 178 -2.43 14.69 -15.93
CA ASP A 178 -3.38 15.75 -15.61
C ASP A 178 -4.65 15.19 -14.94
N GLN A 179 -5.07 13.98 -15.31
CA GLN A 179 -6.17 13.27 -14.64
C GLN A 179 -5.78 12.86 -13.21
N LEU A 180 -4.60 12.27 -13.00
CA LEU A 180 -4.13 11.88 -11.65
C LEU A 180 -3.99 13.08 -10.71
N ILE A 181 -3.55 14.24 -11.23
CA ILE A 181 -3.49 15.49 -10.46
C ILE A 181 -4.89 15.96 -10.10
N ARG A 182 -5.83 15.91 -11.05
CA ARG A 182 -7.22 16.33 -10.83
C ARG A 182 -7.95 15.43 -9.83
N GLU A 183 -7.69 14.12 -9.86
CA GLU A 183 -8.22 13.12 -8.93
C GLU A 183 -7.48 13.12 -7.58
N GLY A 184 -6.40 13.90 -7.46
CA GLY A 184 -5.66 14.06 -6.21
C GLY A 184 -4.77 12.87 -5.84
N PHE A 185 -4.45 11.98 -6.77
CA PHE A 185 -3.47 10.91 -6.52
C PHE A 185 -2.03 11.44 -6.48
N VAL A 186 -1.71 12.41 -7.34
CA VAL A 186 -0.36 12.99 -7.41
C VAL A 186 -0.41 14.52 -7.40
N THR A 187 0.72 15.14 -7.11
CA THR A 187 0.91 16.58 -7.21
C THR A 187 2.27 16.87 -7.83
N ARG A 188 2.33 17.87 -8.71
CA ARG A 188 3.61 18.37 -9.23
C ARG A 188 4.31 19.18 -8.16
N VAL A 189 5.56 18.84 -7.90
CA VAL A 189 6.44 19.56 -6.97
C VAL A 189 7.82 19.76 -7.60
N THR A 190 8.55 20.76 -7.14
CA THR A 190 9.96 20.93 -7.50
C THR A 190 10.82 20.19 -6.49
N GLY A 191 11.55 19.17 -6.96
CA GLY A 191 12.55 18.44 -6.19
C GLY A 191 13.92 18.56 -6.84
N SER A 192 14.84 17.69 -6.48
CA SER A 192 16.16 17.60 -7.10
C SER A 192 16.58 16.15 -7.34
N LEU A 193 17.58 15.97 -8.21
CA LEU A 193 18.26 14.69 -8.41
C LEU A 193 19.67 14.79 -7.85
N ASP A 194 20.06 13.80 -7.05
CA ASP A 194 21.46 13.66 -6.66
C ASP A 194 22.33 13.16 -7.83
N ALA A 195 23.65 13.08 -7.62
CA ALA A 195 24.59 12.59 -8.64
C ALA A 195 24.35 11.14 -9.10
N SER A 196 23.56 10.35 -8.35
CA SER A 196 23.15 9.00 -8.71
C SER A 196 21.78 8.93 -9.41
N GLY A 197 21.13 10.08 -9.59
CA GLY A 197 19.78 10.18 -10.14
C GLY A 197 18.68 9.83 -9.13
N ARG A 198 18.98 9.81 -7.82
CA ARG A 198 17.98 9.56 -6.79
C ARG A 198 17.16 10.84 -6.55
N PRO A 199 15.82 10.75 -6.54
CA PRO A 199 14.99 11.93 -6.33
C PRO A 199 14.94 12.32 -4.85
N SER A 200 15.00 13.63 -4.61
CA SER A 200 14.88 14.27 -3.29
C SER A 200 13.80 15.34 -3.31
N TYR A 201 13.08 15.45 -2.20
CA TYR A 201 12.12 16.52 -1.95
C TYR A 201 12.14 16.90 -0.46
N PRO A 202 12.22 18.20 -0.10
CA PRO A 202 12.40 19.36 -0.99
C PRO A 202 13.69 19.32 -1.82
N ALA A 203 13.80 20.19 -2.83
CA ALA A 203 15.02 20.32 -3.63
C ALA A 203 16.21 20.69 -2.73
N VAL A 204 17.35 20.03 -2.94
CA VAL A 204 18.59 20.25 -2.18
C VAL A 204 19.44 21.32 -2.85
N ASP A 205 20.00 22.23 -2.05
CA ASP A 205 20.90 23.27 -2.54
C ASP A 205 22.12 22.67 -3.25
N GLY A 206 22.36 23.12 -4.48
CA GLY A 206 23.48 22.66 -5.31
C GLY A 206 23.18 21.44 -6.19
N GLU A 207 22.00 20.81 -6.05
CA GLU A 207 21.52 19.79 -6.98
C GLU A 207 20.67 20.39 -8.10
N GLU A 208 20.52 19.67 -9.23
CA GLU A 208 19.70 20.12 -10.36
C GLU A 208 18.20 20.08 -9.97
N PRO A 209 17.48 21.21 -9.99
CA PRO A 209 16.06 21.23 -9.73
C PRO A 209 15.28 20.57 -10.88
N VAL A 210 14.36 19.67 -10.55
CA VAL A 210 13.54 18.98 -11.55
C VAL A 210 12.07 18.92 -11.14
N GLU A 211 11.18 18.85 -12.12
CA GLU A 211 9.75 18.60 -11.89
C GLU A 211 9.53 17.14 -11.48
N MET A 212 8.87 16.96 -10.34
CA MET A 212 8.56 15.67 -9.75
C MET A 212 7.05 15.49 -9.61
N LEU A 213 6.62 14.23 -9.69
CA LEU A 213 5.32 13.79 -9.22
C LEU A 213 5.45 13.25 -7.80
N PHE A 214 4.76 13.89 -6.87
CA PHE A 214 4.59 13.43 -5.50
C PHE A 214 3.25 12.70 -5.38
N TYR A 215 3.31 11.38 -5.21
CA TYR A 215 2.20 10.53 -4.87
C TYR A 215 1.96 10.54 -3.35
N ALA A 216 0.71 10.69 -2.95
CA ALA A 216 0.28 10.47 -1.57
C ALA A 216 -0.91 9.49 -1.56
N PRO A 217 -0.87 8.44 -0.73
CA PRO A 217 -1.99 7.52 -0.60
C PRO A 217 -3.23 8.25 -0.12
N LEU A 218 -4.38 7.87 -0.68
CA LEU A 218 -5.67 8.34 -0.21
C LEU A 218 -6.15 7.36 0.83
N VAL A 219 -6.18 7.79 2.08
CA VAL A 219 -6.53 6.96 3.23
C VAL A 219 -7.88 7.42 3.75
N GLU A 220 -8.82 6.47 3.80
CA GLU A 220 -10.19 6.67 4.26
C GLU A 220 -10.52 5.58 5.29
N PRO A 221 -11.40 5.80 6.27
CA PRO A 221 -11.91 4.70 7.09
C PRO A 221 -12.56 3.62 6.21
N ALA A 222 -12.32 2.35 6.52
CA ALA A 222 -13.05 1.25 5.91
C ALA A 222 -14.31 0.93 6.73
N PRO A 223 -15.46 0.65 6.09
CA PRO A 223 -16.63 0.18 6.81
C PRO A 223 -16.31 -1.15 7.49
N LEU A 224 -16.90 -1.36 8.68
CA LEU A 224 -16.82 -2.66 9.33
C LEU A 224 -17.71 -3.67 8.58
N PRO A 225 -17.32 -4.95 8.51
CA PRO A 225 -18.04 -5.98 7.74
C PRO A 225 -19.53 -6.13 8.09
N ASP A 226 -19.94 -5.74 9.30
CA ASP A 226 -21.32 -5.88 9.80
C ASP A 226 -22.23 -4.68 9.46
N GLU A 227 -21.70 -3.60 8.86
CA GLU A 227 -22.50 -2.44 8.45
C GLU A 227 -23.12 -2.60 7.04
N GLU A 228 -22.65 -3.56 6.25
CA GLU A 228 -23.19 -3.87 4.92
C GLU A 228 -23.62 -5.34 4.86
N GLY A 229 -24.77 -5.63 5.48
CA GLY A 229 -25.52 -6.83 5.15
C GLY A 229 -25.73 -6.90 3.63
N GLU A 230 -25.32 -8.02 3.04
CA GLU A 230 -25.67 -8.52 1.71
C GLU A 230 -25.73 -7.47 0.58
N HIS A 231 -24.67 -7.38 -0.24
CA HIS A 231 -24.81 -7.48 -1.70
C HIS A 231 -23.44 -7.56 -2.39
N GLY A 232 -23.04 -8.80 -2.68
CA GLY A 232 -22.17 -9.06 -3.82
C GLY A 232 -22.86 -8.64 -5.10
N SER A 233 -22.35 -7.59 -5.74
CA SER A 233 -22.58 -7.33 -7.17
C SER A 233 -21.41 -6.51 -7.69
N SER A 234 -20.64 -7.11 -8.59
CA SER A 234 -19.59 -6.48 -9.39
C SER A 234 -20.20 -5.59 -10.48
N ASP A 235 -21.09 -4.69 -10.10
CA ASP A 235 -21.62 -3.69 -11.03
C ASP A 235 -20.66 -2.51 -11.07
N ARG A 236 -20.37 -2.04 -12.28
CA ARG A 236 -19.56 -0.83 -12.56
C ARG A 236 -20.30 0.41 -12.08
N ARG A 237 -20.49 0.55 -10.77
CA ARG A 237 -21.09 1.72 -10.16
C ARG A 237 -20.17 2.90 -10.41
N GLU A 238 -20.74 3.97 -10.93
CA GLU A 238 -20.14 5.29 -11.00
C GLU A 238 -19.58 5.65 -9.61
N HIS A 239 -18.26 5.57 -9.45
CA HIS A 239 -17.62 5.71 -8.14
C HIS A 239 -17.45 7.20 -7.81
N TRP A 240 -18.43 7.75 -7.11
CA TRP A 240 -18.27 9.03 -6.43
C TRP A 240 -17.37 8.85 -5.21
N VAL A 241 -16.20 9.48 -5.22
CA VAL A 241 -15.31 9.55 -4.05
C VAL A 241 -15.76 10.72 -3.20
N SER A 242 -16.04 10.47 -1.91
CA SER A 242 -16.36 11.50 -0.92
C SER A 242 -15.22 12.53 -0.79
N GLY A 243 -15.48 13.66 -0.13
CA GLY A 243 -14.38 14.56 0.21
C GLY A 243 -13.51 13.91 1.28
N PHE A 244 -12.19 13.98 1.15
CA PHE A 244 -11.25 13.37 2.10
C PHE A 244 -10.03 14.26 2.36
N VAL A 245 -9.33 13.95 3.44
CA VAL A 245 -8.10 14.61 3.84
C VAL A 245 -6.89 13.84 3.29
N ARG A 246 -5.95 14.54 2.67
CA ARG A 246 -4.75 13.97 2.05
C ARG A 246 -3.50 14.58 2.65
N LYS A 247 -2.47 13.78 2.88
CA LYS A 247 -1.15 14.29 3.24
C LYS A 247 -0.54 15.11 2.08
N LEU A 248 0.07 16.23 2.43
CA LEU A 248 0.87 17.05 1.54
C LEU A 248 2.34 16.63 1.60
N PRO A 249 3.12 16.98 0.57
CA PRO A 249 4.57 16.84 0.64
C PRO A 249 5.16 17.53 1.89
N PRO A 250 6.24 17.01 2.50
CA PRO A 250 6.91 17.64 3.64
C PRO A 250 7.21 19.13 3.40
N GLY A 251 6.82 20.00 4.33
CA GLY A 251 7.02 21.45 4.22
C GLY A 251 5.99 22.20 3.37
N SER A 252 5.06 21.50 2.71
CA SER A 252 3.94 22.14 2.00
C SER A 252 2.77 22.45 2.94
N GLN A 253 2.03 23.51 2.62
CA GLN A 253 0.80 23.87 3.34
C GLN A 253 -0.42 23.88 2.42
N PRO A 254 -1.62 23.54 2.95
CA PRO A 254 -2.84 23.58 2.18
C PRO A 254 -3.14 25.01 1.75
N SER A 255 -3.52 25.18 0.47
CA SER A 255 -3.90 26.47 -0.08
C SER A 255 -5.09 27.07 0.70
N PRO A 256 -5.26 28.41 0.74
CA PRO A 256 -6.41 29.05 1.39
C PRO A 256 -7.75 28.47 0.91
N ARG A 257 -7.86 28.19 -0.39
CA ARG A 257 -9.03 27.57 -1.00
C ARG A 257 -9.31 26.17 -0.45
N GLN A 258 -8.29 25.33 -0.26
CA GLN A 258 -8.46 23.98 0.29
C GLN A 258 -8.80 24.02 1.79
N ARG A 259 -8.27 24.99 2.54
CA ARG A 259 -8.70 25.25 3.93
C ARG A 259 -10.17 25.67 4.00
N SER A 260 -10.62 26.55 3.10
CA SER A 260 -12.04 26.94 3.03
C SER A 260 -12.95 25.77 2.65
N LEU A 261 -12.54 24.92 1.70
CA LEU A 261 -13.31 23.72 1.35
C LEU A 261 -13.37 22.71 2.50
N HIS A 262 -12.28 22.57 3.27
CA HIS A 262 -12.27 21.76 4.48
C HIS A 262 -13.22 22.32 5.53
N GLN A 263 -13.19 23.62 5.79
CA GLN A 263 -14.10 24.26 6.74
C GLN A 263 -15.56 24.02 6.35
N GLN A 264 -15.89 24.18 5.07
CA GLN A 264 -17.23 23.88 4.56
C GLN A 264 -17.62 22.41 4.76
N ALA A 265 -16.68 21.47 4.62
CA ALA A 265 -16.93 20.05 4.86
C ALA A 265 -17.20 19.76 6.35
N VAL A 266 -16.45 20.39 7.26
CA VAL A 266 -16.68 20.32 8.70
C VAL A 266 -18.03 20.92 9.08
N ASP A 267 -18.37 22.09 8.53
CA ASP A 267 -19.66 22.76 8.78
C ASP A 267 -20.86 21.94 8.27
N SER A 268 -20.63 21.06 7.30
CA SER A 268 -21.65 20.15 6.72
C SER A 268 -21.69 18.77 7.36
N GLU A 269 -21.00 18.56 8.49
CA GLU A 269 -20.89 17.28 9.22
C GLU A 269 -20.28 16.12 8.39
N LEU A 270 -19.63 16.42 7.26
CA LEU A 270 -18.92 15.44 6.44
C LEU A 270 -17.54 15.07 7.03
N LEU A 271 -17.00 15.92 7.89
CA LEU A 271 -15.76 15.72 8.64
C LEU A 271 -15.94 16.29 10.05
N SER A 272 -15.35 15.66 11.06
CA SER A 272 -15.44 16.09 12.47
C SER A 272 -14.18 16.78 12.98
N GLU A 273 -13.05 16.64 12.29
CA GLU A 273 -11.75 17.07 12.79
C GLU A 273 -11.14 18.24 12.01
N PRO A 274 -10.37 19.12 12.67
CA PRO A 274 -9.63 20.19 11.99
C PRO A 274 -8.50 19.63 11.13
N LEU A 275 -8.18 20.32 10.03
CA LEU A 275 -7.14 19.90 9.10
C LEU A 275 -5.75 19.92 9.77
N ALA A 276 -5.17 18.74 10.00
CA ALA A 276 -3.86 18.61 10.61
C ALA A 276 -2.74 19.31 9.80
N PRO A 277 -1.67 19.81 10.45
CA PRO A 277 -0.53 20.39 9.75
C PRO A 277 0.07 19.42 8.72
N GLY A 278 0.33 19.91 7.51
CA GLY A 278 0.86 19.08 6.43
C GLY A 278 -0.19 18.22 5.72
N TYR A 279 -1.49 18.47 5.94
CA TYR A 279 -2.58 17.83 5.20
C TYR A 279 -3.37 18.86 4.39
N THR A 280 -4.14 18.39 3.41
CA THR A 280 -5.03 19.18 2.56
C THR A 280 -6.36 18.47 2.35
N PHE A 281 -7.40 19.22 2.01
CA PHE A 281 -8.71 18.65 1.68
C PHE A 281 -8.91 18.52 0.18
N VAL A 282 -9.33 17.33 -0.24
CA VAL A 282 -9.74 17.02 -1.61
C VAL A 282 -11.26 16.90 -1.62
N LYS A 283 -11.92 17.75 -2.42
CA LYS A 283 -13.38 17.74 -2.52
C LYS A 283 -13.89 16.46 -3.18
N LYS A 284 -15.16 16.13 -2.91
CA LYS A 284 -15.91 15.06 -3.59
C LYS A 284 -15.70 15.16 -5.11
N HIS A 285 -15.32 14.04 -5.74
CA HIS A 285 -15.11 13.99 -7.18
C HIS A 285 -15.54 12.63 -7.75
N HIS A 286 -15.79 12.62 -9.05
CA HIS A 286 -16.20 11.41 -9.78
C HIS A 286 -14.96 10.66 -10.27
N ARG A 287 -14.90 9.34 -10.05
CA ARG A 287 -13.89 8.47 -10.65
C ARG A 287 -14.50 7.68 -11.80
N ASN A 288 -13.91 7.84 -12.98
CA ASN A 288 -14.11 6.91 -14.08
C ASN A 288 -13.12 5.76 -13.91
N GLY A 289 -13.64 4.53 -13.77
CA GLY A 289 -12.86 3.29 -13.73
C GLY A 289 -11.92 3.17 -14.91
#